data_AF-A0A968LV76-F1
#
_entry.id   AF-A0A968LV76-F1
#
_cell.length_a   1.000
_cell.length_b   1.000
_cell.length_c   1.000
_cell.angle_alpha   90.00
_cell.angle_beta   90.00
_cell.angle_gamma   90.00
#
_symmetry.space_group_name_H-M   'P 1'
#
loop_
_entity.id
_entity.type
_entity.pdbx_description
1 polymer ?
#
loop_
_entity_poly.entity_id
_entity_poly.type
_entity_poly.pdbx_seq_one_letter_code
_entity_poly.pdbx_strand_id
1 'polypeptide(L)'
;MQERNEGSQESQTISVTGVQLNPTDTGIELLLQTPTGSAEQLQPNNVSEGNNFISDIPNAQLQLPDGKPFQAQKPIEGINEVTVNNLDASTIRVTAIGETALPQVELFDSDEGFKFLALPP
;
A
#
# COMPACT_ATOMS: atom_id res chain seq x y z
N MET A 1 11.48 26.69 -35.36
CA MET A 1 10.95 26.57 -34.00
C MET A 1 9.81 25.56 -34.07
N GLN A 2 10.06 24.28 -33.74
CA GLN A 2 8.99 23.29 -33.65
C GLN A 2 8.62 23.17 -32.18
N GLU A 3 7.39 23.54 -31.86
CA GLU A 3 6.70 23.22 -30.62
C GLU A 3 6.69 21.70 -30.45
N ARG A 4 7.44 21.19 -29.47
CA ARG A 4 7.09 19.92 -28.84
C ARG A 4 6.55 20.27 -27.47
N ASN A 5 5.23 20.36 -27.43
CA ASN A 5 4.45 20.27 -26.23
C ASN A 5 4.74 18.88 -25.62
N GLU A 6 5.70 18.81 -24.71
CA GLU A 6 5.81 17.71 -23.76
C GLU A 6 4.65 17.89 -22.78
N GLY A 7 3.45 17.52 -23.22
CA GLY A 7 2.40 17.19 -22.29
C GLY A 7 2.90 15.98 -21.52
N SER A 8 3.51 16.22 -20.37
CA SER A 8 3.62 15.21 -19.32
C SER A 8 2.22 14.60 -19.26
N GLN A 9 2.09 13.31 -19.58
CA GLN A 9 0.96 12.58 -19.06
C GLN A 9 1.17 12.66 -17.55
N GLU A 10 0.59 13.68 -16.92
CA GLU A 10 0.43 13.72 -15.49
C GLU A 10 -0.52 12.56 -15.21
N SER A 11 0.04 11.33 -15.13
CA SER A 11 -0.60 10.24 -14.43
C SER A 11 -0.99 10.84 -13.10
N GLN A 12 -2.30 11.04 -12.90
CA GLN A 12 -2.80 11.66 -11.69
C GLN A 12 -2.42 10.71 -10.55
N THR A 13 -1.28 11.00 -9.94
CA THR A 13 -0.69 10.17 -8.93
C THR A 13 -1.48 10.44 -7.67
N ILE A 14 -2.10 9.40 -7.14
CA ILE A 14 -2.93 9.50 -5.96
C ILE A 14 -2.01 9.62 -4.74
N SER A 15 -2.06 10.79 -4.10
CA SER A 15 -1.32 11.03 -2.87
C SER A 15 -1.90 10.18 -1.74
N VAL A 16 -1.10 9.28 -1.19
CA VAL A 16 -1.39 8.58 0.06
C VAL A 16 -0.80 9.41 1.20
N THR A 17 -1.66 10.08 1.96
CA THR A 17 -1.26 11.06 2.98
C THR A 17 -1.22 10.50 4.40
N GLY A 18 -1.65 9.26 4.57
CA GLY A 18 -1.65 8.59 5.85
C GLY A 18 -1.64 7.07 5.70
N VAL A 19 -1.05 6.43 6.69
CA VAL A 19 -1.04 4.97 6.84
C VAL A 19 -1.48 4.67 8.26
N GLN A 20 -2.52 3.85 8.40
CA GLN A 20 -3.01 3.38 9.70
C GLN A 20 -2.98 1.86 9.71
N LEU A 21 -2.36 1.28 10.73
CA LEU A 21 -2.37 -0.16 10.94
C LEU A 21 -3.12 -0.46 12.23
N ASN A 22 -4.21 -1.21 12.11
CA ASN A 22 -5.11 -1.58 13.19
C ASN A 22 -5.12 -3.11 13.32
N PRO A 23 -4.63 -3.67 14.43
CA PRO A 23 -4.87 -5.07 14.76
C PRO A 23 -6.38 -5.34 14.91
N THR A 24 -6.83 -6.49 14.45
CA THR A 24 -8.21 -6.98 14.57
C THR A 24 -8.22 -8.34 15.27
N ASP A 25 -9.40 -8.87 15.58
CA ASP A 25 -9.54 -10.19 16.19
C ASP A 25 -8.99 -11.33 15.31
N THR A 26 -8.91 -11.11 13.99
CA THR A 26 -8.53 -12.14 13.01
C THR A 26 -7.23 -11.84 12.27
N GLY A 27 -6.68 -10.63 12.40
CA GLY A 27 -5.51 -10.23 11.63
C GLY A 27 -5.15 -8.76 11.82
N ILE A 28 -4.73 -8.12 10.73
CA ILE A 28 -4.47 -6.68 10.69
C ILE A 28 -5.24 -6.02 9.54
N GLU A 29 -5.73 -4.82 9.79
CA GLU A 29 -6.22 -3.92 8.76
C GLU A 29 -5.20 -2.78 8.59
N LEU A 30 -4.70 -2.60 7.37
CA LEU A 30 -3.86 -1.48 6.99
C LEU A 30 -4.65 -0.57 6.03
N LEU A 31 -4.90 0.67 6.44
CA LEU A 31 -5.57 1.69 5.64
C LEU A 31 -4.55 2.66 5.06
N LEU A 32 -4.48 2.73 3.73
CA LEU A 32 -3.79 3.77 2.98
C LEU A 32 -4.79 4.91 2.69
N GLN A 33 -4.63 6.05 3.36
CA GLN A 33 -5.55 7.17 3.23
C GLN A 33 -5.33 7.90 1.90
N THR A 34 -6.36 7.97 1.07
CA THR A 34 -6.36 8.67 -0.22
C THR A 34 -7.47 9.72 -0.24
N PRO A 35 -7.47 10.66 -1.22
CA PRO A 35 -8.62 11.53 -1.41
C PRO A 35 -9.88 10.70 -1.70
N THR A 36 -11.02 11.14 -1.16
CA THR A 36 -12.31 10.45 -1.28
C THR A 36 -12.63 10.06 -2.73
N GLY A 37 -13.01 8.80 -2.95
CA GLY A 37 -13.32 8.23 -4.27
C GLY A 37 -12.10 7.94 -5.16
N SER A 38 -10.87 8.14 -4.67
CA SER A 38 -9.66 7.84 -5.46
C SER A 38 -9.19 6.39 -5.30
N ALA A 39 -9.56 5.72 -4.22
CA ALA A 39 -9.15 4.34 -3.95
C ALA A 39 -9.60 3.36 -5.05
N GLU A 40 -10.77 3.57 -5.65
CA GLU A 40 -11.31 2.77 -6.76
C GLU A 40 -10.44 2.79 -8.02
N GLN A 41 -9.58 3.80 -8.18
CA GLN A 41 -8.68 3.95 -9.33
C GLN A 41 -7.37 3.18 -9.14
N LEU A 42 -7.08 2.71 -7.92
CA LEU A 42 -5.87 1.96 -7.64
C LEU A 42 -5.98 0.55 -8.19
N GLN A 43 -4.91 0.11 -8.87
CA GLN A 43 -4.83 -1.19 -9.53
C GLN A 43 -3.61 -1.94 -9.00
N PRO A 44 -3.70 -2.53 -7.79
CA PRO A 44 -2.58 -3.20 -7.14
C PRO A 44 -2.14 -4.45 -7.92
N ASN A 45 -0.83 -4.58 -8.10
CA ASN A 45 -0.19 -5.78 -8.64
C ASN A 45 0.36 -6.61 -7.49
N ASN A 46 -0.28 -7.74 -7.22
CA ASN A 46 0.09 -8.60 -6.10
C ASN A 46 1.08 -9.68 -6.54
N VAL A 47 2.15 -9.81 -5.78
CA VAL A 47 3.20 -10.82 -5.93
C VAL A 47 3.40 -11.48 -4.58
N SER A 48 3.70 -12.78 -4.60
CA SER A 48 4.02 -13.50 -3.37
C SER A 48 5.33 -14.26 -3.57
N GLU A 49 6.26 -14.09 -2.64
CA GLU A 49 7.58 -14.73 -2.67
C GLU A 49 7.90 -15.25 -1.25
N GLY A 50 7.95 -16.57 -1.09
CA GLY A 50 8.12 -17.19 0.22
C GLY A 50 6.99 -16.78 1.18
N ASN A 51 7.35 -16.15 2.30
CA ASN A 51 6.40 -15.67 3.31
C ASN A 51 6.00 -14.19 3.10
N ASN A 52 6.42 -13.59 1.99
CA ASN A 52 6.23 -12.17 1.71
C ASN A 52 5.09 -11.99 0.72
N PHE A 53 4.01 -11.35 1.16
CA PHE A 53 3.02 -10.78 0.28
C PHE A 53 3.46 -9.36 -0.08
N ILE A 54 3.55 -9.07 -1.37
CA ILE A 54 3.98 -7.78 -1.91
C ILE A 54 2.87 -7.26 -2.81
N SER A 55 2.46 -6.02 -2.60
CA SER A 55 1.50 -5.33 -3.46
C SER A 55 2.12 -4.03 -3.98
N ASP A 56 2.35 -3.99 -5.29
CA ASP A 56 2.82 -2.80 -5.98
C ASP A 56 1.63 -2.03 -6.55
N ILE A 57 1.43 -0.81 -6.06
CA ILE A 57 0.31 0.06 -6.39
C ILE A 57 0.83 1.19 -7.29
N PRO A 58 0.70 1.07 -8.62
CA PRO A 58 1.06 2.13 -9.54
C PRO A 58 0.08 3.31 -9.42
N ASN A 59 0.48 4.46 -9.96
CA ASN A 59 -0.26 5.72 -9.89
C ASN A 59 -0.56 6.17 -8.45
N ALA A 60 0.29 5.80 -7.49
CA ALA A 60 0.17 6.20 -6.09
C ALA A 60 1.52 6.66 -5.55
N GLN A 61 1.51 7.66 -4.69
CA GLN A 61 2.72 8.14 -4.03
C GLN A 61 2.47 8.35 -2.53
N LEU A 62 3.31 7.74 -1.71
CA LEU A 62 3.30 7.89 -0.27
C LEU A 62 3.90 9.26 0.10
N GLN A 63 3.06 10.13 0.68
CA GLN A 63 3.38 11.49 1.10
C GLN A 63 2.98 11.68 2.56
N LEU A 64 3.62 10.92 3.47
CA LEU A 64 3.37 11.04 4.90
C LEU A 64 3.86 12.37 5.46
N PRO A 65 3.22 12.92 6.51
CA PRO A 65 3.62 14.20 7.11
C PRO A 65 5.08 14.24 7.61
N ASP A 66 5.65 13.10 7.97
CA ASP A 66 7.03 12.97 8.42
C ASP A 66 8.03 12.69 7.29
N GLY A 67 7.53 12.47 6.06
CA GLY A 67 8.31 12.15 4.86
C GLY A 67 9.00 10.79 4.89
N LYS A 68 8.65 9.89 5.82
CA LYS A 68 9.29 8.58 5.98
C LYS A 68 8.39 7.46 5.48
N PRO A 69 8.96 6.29 5.13
CA PRO A 69 8.15 5.09 4.93
C PRO A 69 7.51 4.64 6.24
N PHE A 70 6.39 3.93 6.15
CA PHE A 70 5.76 3.27 7.29
C PHE A 70 6.37 1.89 7.49
N GLN A 71 6.60 1.51 8.73
CA GLN A 71 7.09 0.18 9.12
C GLN A 71 6.52 -0.20 10.48
N ALA A 72 6.00 -1.41 10.59
CA ALA A 72 5.53 -2.02 11.84
C ALA A 72 6.12 -3.42 11.97
N GLN A 73 6.91 -3.65 13.03
CA GLN A 73 7.47 -4.96 13.35
C GLN A 73 6.57 -5.70 14.33
N LYS A 74 6.33 -6.99 14.05
CA LYS A 74 5.48 -7.89 14.82
C LYS A 74 4.15 -7.23 15.26
N PRO A 75 3.32 -6.73 14.31
CA PRO A 75 2.07 -6.08 14.66
C PRO A 75 1.11 -7.02 15.41
N ILE A 76 1.12 -8.31 15.06
CA ILE A 76 0.36 -9.39 15.71
C ILE A 76 1.13 -10.71 15.62
N GLU A 77 0.69 -11.75 16.33
CA GLU A 77 1.19 -13.11 16.16
C GLU A 77 0.95 -13.62 14.73
N GLY A 78 1.94 -14.30 14.15
CA GLY A 78 1.88 -14.82 12.78
C GLY A 78 2.20 -13.80 11.67
N ILE A 79 2.22 -12.49 11.96
CA ILE A 79 2.72 -11.44 11.06
C ILE A 79 4.03 -10.87 11.61
N ASN A 80 5.13 -11.12 10.91
CA ASN A 80 6.47 -10.66 11.31
C ASN A 80 6.67 -9.16 11.09
N GLU A 81 6.20 -8.62 9.96
CA GLU A 81 6.44 -7.23 9.59
C GLU A 81 5.44 -6.74 8.54
N VAL A 82 5.12 -5.44 8.60
CA VAL A 82 4.40 -4.72 7.56
C VAL A 82 5.17 -3.45 7.19
N THR A 83 5.36 -3.21 5.90
CA THR A 83 6.01 -2.00 5.38
C THR A 83 5.15 -1.33 4.30
N VAL A 84 5.22 0.00 4.24
CA VAL A 84 4.68 0.80 3.14
C VAL A 84 5.73 1.84 2.74
N ASN A 85 6.19 1.79 1.50
CA ASN A 85 7.20 2.72 0.99
C ASN A 85 6.94 3.08 -0.48
N ASN A 86 7.51 4.20 -0.93
CA ASN A 86 7.61 4.47 -2.36
C ASN A 86 8.63 3.52 -2.99
N LEU A 87 8.22 2.76 -4.00
CA LEU A 87 9.12 1.96 -4.84
C LEU A 87 9.83 2.87 -5.87
N ASP A 88 9.08 3.82 -6.42
CA ASP A 88 9.55 4.87 -7.32
C ASP A 88 8.69 6.15 -7.13
N ALA A 89 8.78 7.11 -8.06
CA ALA A 89 8.08 8.38 -7.96
C ALA A 89 6.54 8.27 -8.03
N SER A 90 6.00 7.16 -8.54
CA SER A 90 4.57 6.96 -8.83
C SER A 90 4.06 5.56 -8.44
N THR A 91 4.84 4.81 -7.68
CA THR A 91 4.47 3.45 -7.25
C THR A 91 4.71 3.30 -5.75
N ILE A 92 3.68 2.91 -5.01
CA ILE A 92 3.81 2.47 -3.61
C ILE A 92 3.98 0.96 -3.59
N ARG A 93 4.84 0.47 -2.69
CA ARG A 93 4.93 -0.96 -2.35
C ARG A 93 4.45 -1.15 -0.92
N VAL A 94 3.48 -2.05 -0.76
CA VAL A 94 3.05 -2.59 0.54
C VAL A 94 3.62 -4.00 0.66
N THR A 95 4.29 -4.31 1.76
CA THR A 95 4.75 -5.68 2.04
C THR A 95 4.19 -6.14 3.37
N ALA A 96 3.62 -7.34 3.41
CA ALA A 96 3.27 -8.05 4.64
C ALA A 96 4.05 -9.37 4.69
N ILE A 97 4.80 -9.58 5.78
CA ILE A 97 5.66 -10.74 5.97
C ILE A 97 5.06 -11.60 7.07
N GLY A 98 4.71 -12.86 6.77
CA GLY A 98 4.28 -13.81 7.77
C GLY A 98 5.45 -14.47 8.50
N GLU A 99 5.25 -14.88 9.76
CA GLU A 99 6.32 -15.49 10.56
C GLU A 99 6.71 -16.89 10.05
N THR A 100 5.72 -17.69 9.67
CA THR A 100 5.92 -19.11 9.31
C THR A 100 5.56 -19.43 7.86
N ALA A 101 4.57 -18.75 7.29
CA ALA A 101 4.15 -18.88 5.90
C ALA A 101 3.57 -17.54 5.36
N LEU A 102 3.19 -17.52 4.09
CA LEU A 102 2.59 -16.36 3.43
C LEU A 102 1.25 -15.98 4.09
N PRO A 103 1.04 -14.72 4.51
CA PRO A 103 -0.26 -14.28 5.02
C PRO A 103 -1.31 -14.26 3.90
N GLN A 104 -2.56 -14.56 4.24
CA GLN A 104 -3.67 -14.35 3.31
C GLN A 104 -4.05 -12.87 3.30
N VAL A 105 -4.11 -12.25 2.11
CA VAL A 105 -4.40 -10.83 1.97
C VAL A 105 -5.65 -10.60 1.11
N GLU A 106 -6.53 -9.74 1.61
CA GLU A 106 -7.69 -9.22 0.90
C GLU A 106 -7.59 -7.70 0.77
N LEU A 107 -8.00 -7.19 -0.39
CA LEU A 107 -7.87 -5.77 -0.74
C LEU A 107 -9.26 -5.18 -1.00
N PHE A 108 -9.48 -3.98 -0.46
CA PHE A 108 -10.76 -3.27 -0.61
C PHE A 108 -10.53 -1.79 -0.82
N ASP A 109 -11.23 -1.19 -1.76
CA ASP A 109 -11.39 0.26 -1.83
C ASP A 109 -12.50 0.75 -0.87
N SER A 110 -12.37 1.99 -0.43
CA SER A 110 -13.36 2.68 0.40
C SER A 110 -13.23 4.19 0.24
N ASP A 111 -14.23 4.94 0.71
CA ASP A 111 -14.21 6.41 0.71
C ASP A 111 -13.05 7.00 1.52
N GLU A 112 -12.58 6.28 2.55
CA GLU A 112 -11.46 6.70 3.41
C GLU A 112 -10.09 6.40 2.79
N GLY A 113 -10.06 5.51 1.80
CA GLY A 113 -8.82 5.04 1.21
C GLY A 113 -8.83 3.56 0.83
N PHE A 114 -7.65 3.01 0.63
CA PHE A 114 -7.45 1.63 0.21
C PHE A 114 -7.07 0.77 1.41
N LYS A 115 -7.81 -0.30 1.64
CA LYS A 115 -7.67 -1.21 2.78
C LYS A 115 -6.99 -2.51 2.37
N PHE A 116 -6.02 -2.92 3.18
CA PHE A 116 -5.30 -4.18 3.12
C PHE A 116 -5.63 -4.98 4.39
N LEU A 117 -6.39 -6.06 4.25
CA LEU A 117 -6.64 -7.00 5.34
C LEU A 117 -5.65 -8.15 5.21
N ALA A 118 -4.74 -8.31 6.17
CA ALA A 118 -3.83 -9.44 6.20
C ALA A 118 -4.15 -10.35 7.39
N LEU A 119 -4.41 -11.62 7.08
CA LEU A 119 -4.68 -12.67 8.04
C LEU A 119 -3.40 -13.51 8.22
N PRO A 120 -3.04 -13.86 9.46
CA PRO A 120 -1.96 -14.81 9.74
C PRO A 120 -2.14 -16.13 8.98
N PRO A 121 -1.04 -16.82 8.65
CA PRO A 121 -1.07 -18.13 7.98
C PRO A 121 -1.63 -19.27 8.84
#